data_AF-A0A3B9NZH6-F1
#
_entry.id   AF-A0A3B9NZH6-F1
#
_cell.length_a   1.000
_cell.length_b   1.000
_cell.length_c   1.000
_cell.angle_alpha   90.00
_cell.angle_beta   90.00
_cell.angle_gamma   90.00
#
_symmetry.space_group_name_H-M   'P 1'
#
loop_
_entity.id
_entity.type
_entity.pdbx_description
1 polymer ?
#
loop_
_entity_poly.entity_id
_entity_poly.type
_entity_poly.pdbx_seq_one_letter_code
_entity_poly.pdbx_strand_id
1 'polypeptide(L)' 'IIMACAAPALSAVLREQLAVGGRMVLPMGTQEQYLYLIERDENGFRESRLEAVKFVPLVMGKA' A
#
# COMPACT_ATOMS: atom_id res chain seq x y z
N ILE A 1 -3.14 -7.67 -4.49
CA ILE A 1 -3.15 -7.54 -3.01
C ILE A 1 -4.04 -6.34 -2.65
N ILE A 2 -4.89 -6.45 -1.63
CA ILE A 2 -5.71 -5.32 -1.15
C ILE A 2 -5.53 -5.22 0.35
N MET A 3 -5.28 -4.00 0.85
CA MET A 3 -5.15 -3.71 2.28
C MET A 3 -6.33 -2.85 2.74
N ALA A 4 -6.97 -3.26 3.84
CA ALA A 4 -8.13 -2.57 4.41
C ALA A 4 -7.80 -1.66 5.61
N CYS A 5 -6.52 -1.39 5.86
CA CYS A 5 -6.05 -0.53 6.93
C CYS A 5 -4.88 0.35 6.46
N ALA A 6 -4.81 1.57 6.99
CA ALA A 6 -3.84 2.56 6.58
C ALA A 6 -2.46 2.27 7.16
N ALA A 7 -1.47 2.11 6.30
CA ALA A 7 -0.07 2.05 6.70
C ALA A 7 0.57 3.45 6.63
N PRO A 8 1.50 3.80 7.53
CA PRO A 8 2.20 5.09 7.44
C PRO A 8 3.04 5.21 6.17
N ALA A 9 3.56 4.09 5.66
CA ALA A 9 4.29 3.97 4.41
C ALA A 9 4.16 2.53 3.87
N LEU A 10 4.42 2.33 2.57
CA LEU A 10 4.57 0.99 1.99
C LEU A 10 5.84 0.33 2.52
N SER A 11 5.71 -0.84 3.16
CA SER A 11 6.87 -1.60 3.64
C SER A 11 7.56 -2.35 2.50
N ALA A 12 8.89 -2.54 2.62
CA ALA A 12 9.66 -3.30 1.63
C ALA A 12 9.15 -4.74 1.48
N VAL A 13 8.78 -5.39 2.60
CA VAL A 13 8.23 -6.76 2.60
C VAL A 13 6.94 -6.85 1.78
N LEU A 14 6.01 -5.90 1.95
CA LEU A 14 4.76 -5.88 1.16
C LEU A 14 5.05 -5.61 -0.32
N ARG A 15 6.01 -4.73 -0.61
CA ARG A 15 6.43 -4.43 -1.98
C ARG A 15 7.04 -5.67 -2.65
N GLU A 16 7.88 -6.43 -1.96
CA GLU A 16 8.53 -7.64 -2.47
C GLU A 16 7.56 -8.82 -2.68
N GLN A 17 6.49 -8.91 -1.87
CA GLN A 17 5.42 -9.91 -2.04
C GLN A 17 4.61 -9.72 -3.33
N LEU A 18 4.66 -8.54 -3.95
CA LEU A 18 3.95 -8.28 -5.19
C LEU A 18 4.70 -8.93 -6.36
N ALA A 19 4.11 -9.94 -7.01
CA ALA A 19 4.70 -10.56 -8.21
C ALA A 19 4.72 -9.60 -9.41
N VAL A 20 5.58 -9.87 -10.41
CA VAL A 20 5.58 -9.13 -11.69
C VAL A 20 4.21 -9.28 -12.37
N GLY A 21 3.66 -8.18 -12.90
CA GLY A 21 2.28 -8.08 -13.38
C GLY A 21 1.24 -7.91 -12.27
N GLY A 22 1.67 -7.98 -11.00
CA GLY A 22 0.82 -7.83 -9.83
C GLY A 22 0.44 -6.38 -9.57
N ARG A 23 -0.74 -6.21 -8.93
CA ARG A 23 -1.23 -4.91 -8.44
C ARG A 23 -1.56 -4.98 -6.96
N MET A 24 -1.23 -3.91 -6.24
CA MET A 24 -1.57 -3.70 -4.83
C MET A 24 -2.34 -2.40 -4.68
N VAL A 25 -3.45 -2.44 -3.95
CA VAL A 25 -4.19 -1.24 -3.54
C VAL A 25 -4.16 -1.15 -2.02
N LEU A 26 -3.70 -0.01 -1.50
CA LEU A 26 -3.64 0.22 -0.06
C LEU A 26 -3.84 1.70 0.29
N PRO A 27 -4.53 2.01 1.40
CA PRO A 27 -4.50 3.34 1.98
C PRO A 27 -3.16 3.59 2.66
N MET A 28 -2.58 4.77 2.45
CA MET A 28 -1.31 5.18 3.03
C MET A 28 -1.39 6.58 3.64
N GLY A 29 -0.73 6.76 4.78
CA GLY A 29 -0.64 8.01 5.52
C GLY A 29 -1.10 7.87 6.98
N THR A 30 -0.90 8.91 7.77
CA THR A 30 -1.28 8.95 9.18
C THR A 30 -2.48 9.87 9.39
N GLN A 31 -2.25 11.19 9.44
CA GLN A 31 -3.31 12.19 9.58
C GLN A 31 -4.07 12.40 8.27
N GLU A 32 -3.35 12.68 7.19
CA GLU A 32 -3.87 12.66 5.83
C GLU A 32 -3.57 11.31 5.20
N GLN A 33 -4.59 10.69 4.62
CA GLN A 33 -4.47 9.38 3.99
C GLN A 33 -4.99 9.43 2.57
N TYR A 34 -4.30 8.74 1.68
CA TYR A 34 -4.71 8.58 0.29
C TYR A 34 -4.67 7.10 -0.09
N LEU A 35 -5.52 6.71 -1.04
CA LEU A 35 -5.46 5.40 -1.65
C LEU A 35 -4.33 5.39 -2.67
N TYR A 36 -3.50 4.34 -2.64
CA TYR A 36 -2.41 4.15 -3.59
C TYR A 36 -2.64 2.86 -4.38
N LEU A 37 -2.36 2.93 -5.68
CA LEU A 37 -2.18 1.78 -6.55
C LEU A 37 -0.68 1.58 -6.79
N ILE A 38 -0.18 0.41 -6.44
CA ILE A 38 1.18 -0.03 -6.68
C ILE A 38 1.13 -1.13 -7.73
N GLU A 39 1.85 -0.96 -8.82
CA GLU A 39 1.95 -1.94 -9.89
C GLU A 39 3.40 -2.39 -10.02
N ARG A 40 3.62 -3.68 -10.21
CA ARG A 40 4.96 -4.22 -10.50
C ARG A 40 5.02 -4.66 -11.96
N ASP A 41 5.95 -4.11 -12.71
CA ASP A 41 6.32 -4.57 -14.05
C ASP A 41 7.70 -5.25 -14.02
N GLU A 42 8.21 -5.63 -15.19
CA GLU A 42 9.53 -6.28 -15.32
C GLU A 42 10.70 -5.34 -14.97
N ASN A 43 10.48 -4.03 -15.03
CA ASN A 43 11.47 -2.99 -14.80
C ASN A 43 11.43 -2.43 -13.37
N GLY A 44 10.36 -2.68 -12.61
CA GLY A 44 10.27 -2.28 -11.22
C GLY A 44 8.84 -2.00 -10.74
N PHE A 45 8.71 -0.99 -9.88
CA PHE A 45 7.46 -0.61 -9.24
C PHE A 45 7.00 0.77 -9.69
N ARG A 46 5.71 0.88 -9.99
CA ARG A 46 5.03 2.14 -10.28
C ARG A 46 4.03 2.43 -9.18
N GLU A 47 4.03 3.66 -8.70
CA GLU A 47 3.12 4.12 -7.65
C GLU A 47 2.22 5.23 -8.19
N SER A 48 0.91 5.08 -7.99
CA SER A 48 -0.09 6.06 -8.35
C SER A 48 -0.91 6.44 -7.13
N ARG A 49 -0.88 7.73 -6.76
CA ARG A 49 -1.77 8.28 -5.74
C ARG A 49 -3.15 8.54 -6.34
N LEU A 50 -4.17 8.00 -5.71
CA LEU A 50 -5.56 8.14 -6.12
C LEU A 50 -6.26 9.15 -5.20
N GLU A 51 -7.29 8.72 -4.49
CA GLU A 51 -8.24 9.57 -3.76
C GLU A 51 -7.85 9.75 -2.30
N ALA A 52 -8.32 10.83 -1.66
CA ALA A 52 -8.23 10.98 -0.21
C ALA A 52 -9.23 10.03 0.47
N VAL A 53 -8.79 9.34 1.53
CA VAL A 53 -9.58 8.33 2.24
C VAL A 53 -9.38 8.44 3.75
N LYS A 54 -10.19 7.71 4.54
CA LYS A 54 -10.03 7.58 5.99
C LYS A 54 -10.24 6.12 6.40
N PHE A 55 -9.14 5.43 6.69
CA PHE A 55 -9.11 4.06 7.18
C PHE A 55 -8.51 4.00 8.59
N VAL A 56 -8.87 2.94 9.32
CA VAL A 56 -8.24 2.61 10.60
C VAL A 56 -6.75 2.33 10.41
N PRO A 57 -5.89 2.69 11.37
CA PRO A 57 -4.46 2.45 11.26
C PRO A 57 -4.14 0.95 11.29
N LEU A 58 -3.17 0.53 10.49
CA LEU A 58 -2.55 -0.78 10.61
C LEU A 58 -1.79 -0.85 11.93
N VAL A 59 -2.28 -1.64 12.87
CA VAL A 59 -1.63 -1.88 14.14
C VAL A 59 -0.75 -3.12 14.00
N MET A 60 0.54 -3.00 14.33
CA MET A 60 1.43 -4.16 14.42
C MET A 60 0.92 -5.06 15.55
N GLY A 61 0.68 -6.34 15.27
CA GLY A 61 0.26 -7.31 16.28
C GLY A 61 1.26 -7.36 17.43
N LYS A 62 0.78 -7.40 18.67
CA LYS A 62 1.62 -7.79 19.81
C LYS A 62 1.83 -9.30 19.69
N ALA A 63 3.09 -9.70 19.53
CA ALA A 63 3.51 -11.08 19.75
C ALA A 63 3.33 -11.46 21.23
#